data_AF-A0A8T6A7U9-F1
#
_entry.id   AF-A0A8T6A7U9-F1
#
_cell.length_a   1.000
_cell.length_b   1.000
_cell.length_c   1.000
_cell.angle_alpha   90.00
_cell.angle_beta   90.00
_cell.angle_gamma   90.00
#
_symmetry.space_group_name_H-M   'P 1'
#
loop_
_entity.id
_entity.type
_entity.pdbx_description
1 polymer ?
#
loop_
_entity_poly.entity_id
_entity_poly.type
_entity_poly.pdbx_seq_one_letter_code
_entity_poly.pdbx_strand_id
1 'polypeptide(L)'
;IKEYVNDFVKFINGNSDLITNEMREACVINLVVDNLKGLMRYINDNNVVNYLTMNPAVELDNVIFQNIVKQAFDLEIGILRNNLFFEGFDTEEFNDALAYIQDLISPYISSIIVLDNCENIQQELMEKVILYSTCLIFKVHASRTYSGIVITGYGEEEYYPSICTLHIYGIFKNKLMIHNIDDKSHNKVTNMGFVIPFAQEDEVVTFIDGCNPNIINFNRTLTEEVFDRLNHYVSSNIFPAMNNGALANHFSSEIEELKNVLLQDHDTKLESYIVNNHTNT
;
A
#
# COMPACT_ATOMS: atom_id res chain seq x y z
N ILE A 1 22.42 -7.54 -18.58
CA ILE A 1 21.28 -6.78 -17.98
C ILE A 1 21.71 -5.59 -17.13
N LYS A 2 22.66 -5.74 -16.19
CA LYS A 2 23.11 -4.61 -15.34
C LYS A 2 23.56 -3.39 -16.15
N GLU A 3 24.27 -3.61 -17.25
CA GLU A 3 24.66 -2.54 -18.19
C GLU A 3 23.44 -1.82 -18.78
N TYR A 4 22.45 -2.58 -19.25
CA TYR A 4 21.19 -2.02 -19.77
C TYR A 4 20.43 -1.22 -18.71
N VAL A 5 20.35 -1.70 -17.46
CA VAL A 5 19.75 -0.95 -16.35
C VAL A 5 20.45 0.38 -16.17
N ASN A 6 21.78 0.37 -16.13
CA ASN A 6 22.58 1.59 -15.99
C ASN A 6 22.38 2.55 -17.16
N ASP A 7 22.31 2.03 -18.39
CA ASP A 7 22.09 2.85 -19.59
C ASP A 7 20.68 3.43 -19.64
N PHE A 8 19.67 2.66 -19.21
CA PHE A 8 18.30 3.14 -19.03
C PHE A 8 18.23 4.29 -18.01
N VAL A 9 18.82 4.11 -16.83
CA VAL A 9 18.84 5.13 -15.78
C VAL A 9 19.58 6.39 -16.26
N LYS A 10 20.74 6.23 -16.92
CA LYS A 10 21.48 7.35 -17.52
C LYS A 10 20.67 8.09 -18.58
N PHE A 11 19.98 7.35 -19.45
CA PHE A 11 19.13 7.93 -20.49
C PHE A 11 18.03 8.79 -19.88
N ILE A 12 17.30 8.28 -18.88
CA ILE A 12 16.21 9.05 -18.24
C ILE A 12 16.75 10.26 -17.47
N ASN A 13 17.84 10.08 -16.70
CA ASN A 13 18.46 11.15 -15.92
C ASN A 13 18.94 12.31 -16.80
N GLY A 14 19.49 12.01 -18.00
CA GLY A 14 20.04 13.00 -18.92
C GLY A 14 19.04 13.60 -19.91
N ASN A 15 17.81 13.07 -20.01
CA ASN A 15 16.86 13.48 -21.04
C ASN A 15 15.83 14.49 -20.51
N SER A 16 16.18 15.77 -20.60
CA SER A 16 15.30 16.89 -20.24
C SER A 16 14.14 17.10 -21.20
N ASP A 17 14.23 16.59 -22.43
CA ASP A 17 13.18 16.73 -23.44
C ASP A 17 12.04 15.75 -23.17
N LEU A 18 12.36 14.55 -22.64
CA LEU A 18 11.38 13.54 -22.25
C LEU A 18 10.68 13.90 -20.93
N ILE A 19 11.45 14.40 -19.96
CA ILE A 19 10.93 14.83 -18.66
C ILE A 19 11.41 16.25 -18.43
N THR A 20 10.52 17.23 -18.68
CA THR A 20 10.85 18.65 -18.56
C THR A 20 11.07 19.05 -17.10
N ASN A 21 11.67 20.23 -16.88
CA ASN A 21 11.87 20.74 -15.53
C ASN A 21 10.54 20.93 -14.78
N GLU A 22 9.50 21.40 -15.46
CA GLU A 22 8.17 21.57 -14.89
C GLU A 22 7.58 20.22 -14.45
N MET A 23 7.78 19.16 -15.25
CA MET A 23 7.35 17.80 -14.88
C MET A 23 8.13 17.26 -13.68
N ARG A 24 9.43 17.56 -13.57
CA ARG A 24 10.28 17.17 -12.44
C ARG A 24 9.82 17.85 -11.16
N GLU A 25 9.57 19.16 -11.20
CA GLU A 25 9.03 19.90 -10.06
C GLU A 25 7.65 19.41 -9.65
N ALA A 26 6.74 19.21 -10.62
CA ALA A 26 5.41 18.68 -10.37
C ALA A 26 5.47 17.27 -9.74
N CYS A 27 6.39 16.42 -10.18
CA CYS A 27 6.61 15.10 -9.59
C CYS A 27 6.96 15.20 -8.09
N VAL A 28 7.88 16.10 -7.74
CA VAL A 28 8.30 16.33 -6.35
C VAL A 28 7.16 16.92 -5.52
N ILE A 29 6.47 17.94 -6.04
CA ILE A 29 5.33 18.56 -5.37
C ILE A 29 4.25 17.51 -5.10
N ASN A 30 3.86 16.72 -6.10
CA ASN A 30 2.83 15.70 -5.94
C ASN A 30 3.24 14.65 -4.90
N LEU A 31 4.48 14.14 -4.98
CA LEU A 31 4.99 13.18 -3.99
C LEU A 31 4.89 13.73 -2.57
N VAL A 32 5.40 14.94 -2.33
CA VAL A 32 5.43 15.54 -1.00
C VAL A 32 4.02 15.88 -0.53
N VAL A 33 3.21 16.54 -1.36
CA VAL A 33 1.86 16.99 -1.00
C VAL A 33 0.95 15.80 -0.70
N ASP A 34 0.99 14.72 -1.47
CA ASP A 34 0.16 13.54 -1.24
C ASP A 34 0.55 12.82 0.06
N ASN A 35 1.85 12.71 0.35
CA ASN A 35 2.32 12.15 1.62
C ASN A 35 1.97 13.05 2.82
N LEU A 36 2.11 14.37 2.69
CA LEU A 36 1.73 15.31 3.75
C LEU A 36 0.22 15.26 4.04
N LYS A 37 -0.63 15.19 3.01
CA LYS A 37 -2.09 15.02 3.17
C LYS A 37 -2.41 13.68 3.83
N GLY A 38 -1.75 12.61 3.40
CA GLY A 38 -1.90 11.28 3.99
C GLY A 38 -1.56 11.27 5.49
N LEU A 39 -0.42 11.87 5.85
CA LEU A 39 0.03 11.99 7.24
C LEU A 39 -0.90 12.88 8.05
N MET A 40 -1.33 14.03 7.54
CA MET A 40 -2.27 14.90 8.25
C MET A 40 -3.62 14.24 8.51
N ARG A 41 -4.15 13.47 7.55
CA ARG A 41 -5.35 12.66 7.77
C ARG A 41 -5.12 11.65 8.89
N TYR A 42 -4.00 10.93 8.87
CA TYR A 42 -3.65 9.98 9.93
C TYR A 42 -3.56 10.67 11.31
N ILE A 43 -2.92 11.83 11.39
CA ILE A 43 -2.79 12.62 12.61
C ILE A 43 -4.16 13.03 13.15
N ASN A 44 -5.05 13.50 12.29
CA ASN A 44 -6.40 13.89 12.69
C ASN A 44 -7.19 12.69 13.19
N ASP A 45 -7.19 11.59 12.44
CA ASP A 45 -8.01 10.41 12.74
C ASP A 45 -7.51 9.63 13.96
N ASN A 46 -6.20 9.71 14.27
CA ASN A 46 -5.58 8.91 15.32
C ASN A 46 -5.03 9.78 16.45
N ASN A 47 -4.03 10.62 16.17
CA ASN A 47 -3.31 11.36 17.22
C ASN A 47 -4.21 12.39 17.92
N VAL A 48 -4.97 13.19 17.17
CA VAL A 48 -5.87 14.21 17.71
C VAL A 48 -7.03 13.56 18.45
N VAL A 49 -7.70 12.58 17.83
CA VAL A 49 -8.80 11.83 18.45
C VAL A 49 -8.37 11.16 19.75
N ASN A 50 -7.21 10.48 19.76
CA ASN A 50 -6.68 9.85 20.96
C ASN A 50 -6.36 10.87 22.05
N TYR A 51 -5.75 12.01 21.69
CA TYR A 51 -5.44 13.07 22.65
C TYR A 51 -6.71 13.60 23.35
N LEU A 52 -7.76 13.89 22.59
CA LEU A 52 -9.04 14.38 23.13
C LEU A 52 -9.77 13.32 23.95
N THR A 53 -9.67 12.05 23.56
CA THR A 53 -10.23 10.92 24.32
C THR A 53 -9.56 10.78 25.68
N MET A 54 -8.23 10.94 25.74
CA MET A 54 -7.46 10.89 26.99
C MET A 54 -7.62 12.16 27.84
N ASN A 55 -7.99 13.29 27.23
CA ASN A 55 -8.09 14.60 27.87
C ASN A 55 -9.44 15.28 27.56
N PRO A 56 -10.58 14.71 28.01
CA PRO A 56 -11.92 15.15 27.59
C PRO A 56 -12.31 16.55 28.07
N ALA A 57 -11.58 17.12 29.03
CA ALA A 57 -11.80 18.48 29.55
C ALA A 57 -10.95 19.55 28.85
N VAL A 58 -10.06 19.16 27.93
CA VAL A 58 -9.16 20.08 27.21
C VAL A 58 -9.82 20.51 25.90
N GLU A 59 -9.92 21.81 25.68
CA GLU A 59 -10.29 22.38 24.38
C GLU A 59 -9.06 22.36 23.46
N LEU A 60 -9.23 21.87 22.22
CA LEU A 60 -8.14 21.82 21.26
C LEU A 60 -7.83 23.21 20.74
N ASP A 61 -6.82 23.86 21.30
CA ASP A 61 -6.26 25.08 20.73
C ASP A 61 -5.18 24.77 19.67
N ASN A 62 -4.78 25.81 18.94
CA ASN A 62 -3.76 25.71 17.89
C ASN A 62 -2.37 25.33 18.40
N VAL A 63 -2.03 25.69 19.64
CA VAL A 63 -0.72 25.36 20.23
C VAL A 63 -0.68 23.86 20.51
N ILE A 64 -1.74 23.31 21.10
CA ILE A 64 -1.89 21.88 21.36
C ILE A 64 -1.90 21.11 20.03
N PHE A 65 -2.71 21.55 19.06
CA PHE A 65 -2.76 20.91 17.74
C PHE A 65 -1.40 20.88 17.05
N GLN A 66 -0.70 22.03 16.95
CA GLN A 66 0.62 22.07 16.34
C GLN A 66 1.65 21.23 17.10
N ASN A 67 1.55 21.11 18.43
CA ASN A 67 2.41 20.21 19.21
C ASN A 67 2.16 18.73 18.90
N ILE A 68 0.89 18.32 18.74
CA ILE A 68 0.53 16.96 18.31
C ILE A 68 1.10 16.68 16.93
N VAL A 69 0.91 17.61 15.99
CA VAL A 69 1.41 17.50 14.62
C VAL A 69 2.94 17.39 14.62
N LYS A 70 3.65 18.26 15.36
CA LYS A 70 5.12 18.20 15.50
C LYS A 70 5.61 16.84 15.99
N GLN A 71 4.97 16.27 17.01
CA GLN A 71 5.35 14.95 17.55
C GLN A 71 5.18 13.84 16.52
N ALA A 72 4.11 13.90 15.71
CA ALA A 72 3.90 12.93 14.64
C ALA A 72 4.97 13.06 13.54
N PHE A 73 5.31 14.29 13.14
CA PHE A 73 6.43 14.51 12.20
C PHE A 73 7.76 14.01 12.75
N ASP A 74 8.06 14.22 14.04
CA ASP A 74 9.30 13.71 14.65
C ASP A 74 9.41 12.18 14.57
N LEU A 75 8.30 11.47 14.80
CA LEU A 75 8.25 10.02 14.68
C LEU A 75 8.56 9.57 13.24
N GLU A 76 7.87 10.15 12.26
CA GLU A 76 8.03 9.80 10.84
C GLU A 76 9.43 10.15 10.32
N ILE A 77 9.95 11.32 10.68
CA ILE A 77 11.32 11.73 10.36
C ILE A 77 12.33 10.75 10.99
N GLY A 78 12.10 10.31 12.23
CA GLY A 78 12.94 9.33 12.89
C GLY A 78 13.01 8.00 12.14
N ILE A 79 11.86 7.52 11.63
CA ILE A 79 11.79 6.32 10.80
C ILE A 79 12.57 6.53 9.49
N LEU A 80 12.26 7.60 8.75
CA LEU A 80 12.85 7.86 7.43
C LEU A 80 14.37 8.08 7.49
N ARG A 81 14.87 8.75 8.54
CA ARG A 81 16.31 8.99 8.69
C ARG A 81 17.13 7.70 8.77
N ASN A 82 16.55 6.66 9.36
CA ASN A 82 17.18 5.33 9.50
C ASN A 82 17.13 4.52 8.20
N ASN A 83 16.30 4.91 7.24
CA ASN A 83 16.23 4.22 5.96
C ASN A 83 17.45 4.52 5.08
N LEU A 84 17.67 3.63 4.12
CA LEU A 84 18.68 3.81 3.08
C LEU A 84 18.34 5.04 2.23
N PHE A 85 19.37 5.68 1.69
CA PHE A 85 19.17 6.63 0.60
C PHE A 85 18.72 5.91 -0.67
N PHE A 86 17.98 6.60 -1.52
CA PHE A 86 17.80 6.16 -2.90
C PHE A 86 19.15 6.07 -3.62
N GLU A 87 19.23 5.22 -4.65
CA GLU A 87 20.48 5.00 -5.37
C GLU A 87 21.03 6.31 -5.97
N GLY A 88 22.29 6.61 -5.66
CA GLY A 88 22.96 7.81 -6.16
C GLY A 88 22.64 9.10 -5.40
N PHE A 89 21.93 9.03 -4.27
CA PHE A 89 21.71 10.14 -3.33
C PHE A 89 22.58 9.98 -2.09
N ASP A 90 22.97 11.10 -1.49
CA ASP A 90 23.78 11.12 -0.28
C ASP A 90 23.40 12.25 0.70
N THR A 91 24.13 12.31 1.82
CA THR A 91 23.92 13.29 2.88
C THR A 91 24.29 14.72 2.47
N GLU A 92 25.26 14.91 1.59
CA GLU A 92 25.67 16.24 1.13
C GLU A 92 24.55 16.85 0.29
N GLU A 93 24.10 16.10 -0.72
CA GLU A 93 22.97 16.51 -1.55
C GLU A 93 21.67 16.71 -0.77
N PHE A 94 21.45 15.91 0.28
CA PHE A 94 20.31 16.07 1.18
C PHE A 94 20.32 17.44 1.85
N ASN A 95 21.47 17.85 2.38
CA ASN A 95 21.60 19.12 3.09
C ASN A 95 21.46 20.30 2.13
N ASP A 96 22.04 20.20 0.93
CA ASP A 96 21.95 21.22 -0.11
C ASP A 96 20.53 21.39 -0.67
N ALA A 97 19.69 20.36 -0.58
CA ALA A 97 18.32 20.40 -1.08
C ALA A 97 17.33 21.12 -0.15
N LEU A 98 17.66 21.33 1.13
CA LEU A 98 16.73 21.86 2.13
C LEU A 98 16.12 23.22 1.74
N ALA A 99 16.96 24.17 1.33
CA ALA A 99 16.49 25.51 0.94
C ALA A 99 15.59 25.46 -0.31
N TYR A 100 15.97 24.67 -1.31
CA TYR A 100 15.17 24.49 -2.52
C TYR A 100 13.80 23.87 -2.21
N ILE A 101 13.77 22.84 -1.36
CA ILE A 101 12.52 22.17 -0.97
C ILE A 101 11.65 23.10 -0.13
N GLN A 102 12.26 23.89 0.75
CA GLN A 102 11.54 24.92 1.48
C GLN A 102 10.80 25.86 0.54
N ASP A 103 11.49 26.43 -0.46
CA ASP A 103 10.88 27.34 -1.42
C ASP A 103 9.78 26.66 -2.24
N LEU A 104 10.01 25.41 -2.65
CA LEU A 104 9.08 24.64 -3.47
C LEU A 104 7.79 24.25 -2.73
N ILE A 105 7.91 23.85 -1.46
CA ILE A 105 6.80 23.24 -0.70
C ILE A 105 6.05 24.26 0.16
N SER A 106 6.70 25.33 0.62
CA SER A 106 6.07 26.36 1.47
C SER A 106 4.70 26.87 0.98
N PRO A 107 4.48 27.10 -0.33
CA PRO A 107 3.18 27.55 -0.84
C PRO A 107 2.01 26.61 -0.55
N TYR A 108 2.29 25.32 -0.32
CA TYR A 108 1.25 24.29 -0.15
C TYR A 108 0.93 23.99 1.31
N ILE A 109 1.83 24.31 2.25
CA ILE A 109 1.75 23.87 3.65
C ILE A 109 0.50 24.41 4.36
N SER A 110 0.16 25.68 4.17
CA SER A 110 -1.04 26.29 4.78
C SER A 110 -2.36 25.68 4.30
N SER A 111 -2.38 25.09 3.10
CA SER A 111 -3.56 24.39 2.57
C SER A 111 -3.71 22.97 3.13
N ILE A 112 -2.62 22.40 3.66
CA ILE A 112 -2.58 21.02 4.16
C ILE A 112 -2.74 21.00 5.69
N ILE A 113 -2.04 21.88 6.39
CA ILE A 113 -2.14 22.05 7.84
C ILE A 113 -3.09 23.20 8.12
N VAL A 114 -4.39 22.89 8.12
CA VAL A 114 -5.44 23.88 8.37
C VAL A 114 -5.54 24.14 9.87
N LEU A 115 -5.39 25.40 10.26
CA LEU A 115 -5.53 25.87 11.63
C LEU A 115 -6.85 26.64 11.77
N ASP A 116 -7.72 26.21 12.68
CA ASP A 116 -8.92 26.97 13.02
C ASP A 116 -8.54 28.18 13.89
N ASN A 117 -8.90 29.39 13.45
CA ASN A 117 -8.69 30.63 14.22
C ASN A 117 -7.22 31.00 14.56
N CYS A 118 -6.25 30.60 13.74
CA CYS A 118 -4.86 31.03 13.87
C CYS A 118 -4.30 31.62 12.58
N GLU A 119 -3.42 32.62 12.71
CA GLU A 119 -2.81 33.29 11.56
C GLU A 119 -1.55 32.59 11.03
N ASN A 120 -0.78 31.86 11.86
CA ASN A 120 0.55 31.38 11.48
C ASN A 120 0.95 30.01 12.05
N ILE A 121 1.66 29.23 11.23
CA ILE A 121 2.33 27.98 11.62
C ILE A 121 3.64 28.31 12.35
N GLN A 122 3.91 27.63 13.47
CA GLN A 122 5.16 27.80 14.22
C GLN A 122 6.37 27.45 13.35
N GLN A 123 7.43 28.25 13.45
CA GLN A 123 8.69 28.05 12.72
C GLN A 123 9.25 26.63 12.91
N GLU A 124 9.19 26.10 14.14
CA GLU A 124 9.64 24.74 14.44
C GLU A 124 8.84 23.66 13.69
N LEU A 125 7.52 23.86 13.54
CA LEU A 125 6.68 22.94 12.76
C LEU A 125 7.01 23.05 11.27
N MET A 126 7.23 24.26 10.75
CA MET A 126 7.67 24.44 9.36
C MET A 126 8.98 23.70 9.08
N GLU A 127 9.97 23.82 9.95
CA GLU A 127 11.25 23.12 9.83
C GLU A 127 11.08 21.61 9.78
N LYS A 128 10.18 21.04 10.60
CA LYS A 128 9.86 19.60 10.57
C LYS A 128 9.17 19.19 9.28
N VAL A 129 8.22 19.99 8.77
CA VAL A 129 7.55 19.72 7.49
C VAL A 129 8.55 19.70 6.33
N ILE A 130 9.46 20.67 6.28
CA ILE A 130 10.52 20.70 5.26
C ILE A 130 11.46 19.52 5.40
N LEU A 131 11.91 19.21 6.63
CA LEU A 131 12.80 18.08 6.87
C LEU A 131 12.16 16.74 6.45
N TYR A 132 10.89 16.53 6.80
CA TYR A 132 10.13 15.36 6.35
C TYR A 132 10.00 15.30 4.83
N SER A 133 9.71 16.43 4.19
CA SER A 133 9.62 16.54 2.72
C SER A 133 10.94 16.16 2.05
N THR A 134 12.08 16.64 2.58
CA THR A 134 13.42 16.26 2.11
C THR A 134 13.69 14.78 2.35
N CYS A 135 13.29 14.23 3.49
CA CYS A 135 13.41 12.79 3.75
C CYS A 135 12.65 11.95 2.72
N LEU A 136 11.42 12.33 2.33
CA LEU A 136 10.66 11.60 1.31
C LEU A 136 11.37 11.54 -0.05
N ILE A 137 12.11 12.58 -0.42
CA ILE A 137 12.83 12.65 -1.71
C ILE A 137 14.12 11.85 -1.69
N PHE A 138 14.78 11.74 -0.53
CA PHE A 138 16.12 11.16 -0.44
C PHE A 138 16.16 9.76 0.12
N LYS A 139 15.16 9.37 0.92
CA LYS A 139 15.14 8.12 1.67
C LYS A 139 14.12 7.15 1.10
N VAL A 140 14.51 5.89 0.98
CA VAL A 140 13.60 4.80 0.64
C VAL A 140 12.49 4.75 1.69
N HIS A 141 11.25 4.64 1.25
CA HIS A 141 10.10 4.67 2.13
C HIS A 141 8.98 3.76 1.62
N ALA A 142 8.10 3.34 2.53
CA ALA A 142 7.06 2.35 2.25
C ALA A 142 5.84 2.93 1.49
N SER A 143 5.95 4.14 0.91
CA SER A 143 4.87 4.66 0.08
C SER A 143 4.62 3.72 -1.09
N ARG A 144 3.34 3.47 -1.39
CA ARG A 144 2.92 2.68 -2.55
C ARG A 144 2.89 3.52 -3.84
N THR A 145 3.32 4.78 -3.79
CA THR A 145 3.37 5.68 -4.94
C THR A 145 4.67 5.52 -5.73
N TYR A 146 5.00 4.30 -6.14
CA TYR A 146 6.14 4.02 -7.02
C TYR A 146 5.67 3.36 -8.32
N SER A 147 6.46 3.53 -9.37
CA SER A 147 6.37 2.72 -10.58
C SER A 147 7.32 1.54 -10.48
N GLY A 148 6.78 0.33 -10.58
CA GLY A 148 7.58 -0.91 -10.64
C GLY A 148 8.05 -1.15 -12.06
N ILE A 149 9.36 -1.25 -12.28
CA ILE A 149 9.95 -1.61 -13.57
C ILE A 149 10.72 -2.92 -13.40
N VAL A 150 10.40 -3.89 -14.25
CA VAL A 150 11.10 -5.17 -14.32
C VAL A 150 11.86 -5.22 -15.64
N ILE A 151 13.18 -5.32 -15.56
CA ILE A 151 14.06 -5.49 -16.71
C ILE A 151 14.57 -6.93 -16.70
N THR A 152 14.26 -7.67 -17.75
CA THR A 152 14.66 -9.07 -17.93
C THR A 152 15.23 -9.31 -19.33
N GLY A 153 16.00 -10.38 -19.47
CA GLY A 153 16.73 -10.72 -20.68
C GLY A 153 17.85 -11.69 -20.37
N TYR A 154 18.72 -11.91 -21.35
CA TYR A 154 19.93 -12.71 -21.20
C TYR A 154 21.14 -11.79 -21.30
N GLY A 155 22.13 -11.99 -20.43
CA GLY A 155 23.48 -11.46 -20.61
C GLY A 155 24.35 -12.40 -21.43
N GLU A 156 25.50 -11.89 -21.88
CA GLU A 156 26.47 -12.68 -22.67
C GLU A 156 27.06 -13.87 -21.90
N GLU A 157 27.14 -13.77 -20.57
CA GLU A 157 27.73 -14.79 -19.69
C GLU A 157 26.69 -15.60 -18.90
N GLU A 158 25.39 -15.32 -19.07
CA GLU A 158 24.31 -15.86 -18.22
C GLU A 158 23.56 -16.99 -18.96
N TYR A 159 23.54 -18.21 -18.39
CA TYR A 159 22.80 -19.35 -18.96
C TYR A 159 21.28 -19.24 -18.78
N TYR A 160 20.84 -18.57 -17.73
CA TYR A 160 19.43 -18.31 -17.43
C TYR A 160 19.11 -16.83 -17.64
N PRO A 161 17.85 -16.48 -17.93
CA PRO A 161 17.47 -15.08 -17.99
C PRO A 161 17.66 -14.44 -16.61
N SER A 162 18.33 -13.28 -16.59
CA SER A 162 18.45 -12.47 -15.39
C SER A 162 17.26 -11.52 -15.28
N ILE A 163 16.95 -11.09 -14.06
CA ILE A 163 15.84 -10.20 -13.72
C ILE A 163 16.36 -9.12 -12.79
N CYS A 164 16.04 -7.87 -13.08
CA CYS A 164 16.29 -6.72 -12.21
C CYS A 164 15.00 -5.95 -12.00
N THR A 165 14.63 -5.78 -10.73
CA THR A 165 13.38 -5.13 -10.33
C THR A 165 13.69 -3.83 -9.62
N LEU A 166 13.13 -2.74 -10.16
CA LEU A 166 13.33 -1.39 -9.70
C LEU A 166 12.00 -0.81 -9.22
N HIS A 167 12.01 -0.17 -8.06
CA HIS A 167 10.96 0.77 -7.68
C HIS A 167 11.44 2.20 -7.95
N ILE A 168 10.69 2.93 -8.77
CA ILE A 168 10.95 4.33 -9.10
C ILE A 168 9.90 5.19 -8.42
N TYR A 169 10.32 6.02 -7.47
CA TYR A 169 9.44 6.89 -6.68
C TYR A 169 9.21 8.26 -7.35
N GLY A 170 9.96 8.54 -8.41
CA GLY A 170 9.90 9.79 -9.15
C GLY A 170 11.30 10.26 -9.54
N ILE A 171 11.42 11.56 -9.81
CA ILE A 171 12.67 12.19 -10.23
C ILE A 171 12.89 13.51 -9.46
N PHE A 172 14.09 13.71 -8.95
CA PHE A 172 14.51 14.97 -8.31
C PHE A 172 15.72 15.53 -9.02
N LYS A 173 15.62 16.78 -9.49
CA LYS A 173 16.59 17.37 -10.43
C LYS A 173 16.83 16.39 -11.59
N ASN A 174 18.05 15.90 -11.75
CA ASN A 174 18.45 14.99 -12.82
C ASN A 174 18.67 13.56 -12.34
N LYS A 175 18.10 13.18 -11.19
CA LYS A 175 18.28 11.85 -10.60
C LYS A 175 16.94 11.19 -10.30
N LEU A 176 16.73 10.00 -10.86
CA LEU A 176 15.64 9.11 -10.50
C LEU A 176 15.80 8.64 -9.05
N MET A 177 14.71 8.67 -8.28
CA MET A 177 14.61 8.11 -6.94
C MET A 177 14.38 6.60 -7.04
N ILE A 178 15.46 5.81 -7.05
CA ILE A 178 15.45 4.37 -7.33
C ILE A 178 15.73 3.56 -6.06
N HIS A 179 14.95 2.50 -5.86
CA HIS A 179 15.24 1.41 -4.93
C HIS A 179 15.25 0.07 -5.66
N ASN A 180 16.36 -0.67 -5.55
CA ASN A 180 16.49 -2.03 -6.09
C ASN A 180 15.81 -3.04 -5.16
N ILE A 181 15.00 -3.94 -5.73
CA ILE A 181 14.29 -4.98 -5.00
C ILE A 181 15.05 -6.29 -5.15
N ASP A 182 15.97 -6.52 -4.22
CA ASP A 182 16.92 -7.65 -4.28
C ASP A 182 16.23 -9.02 -4.22
N ASP A 183 15.16 -9.16 -3.44
CA ASP A 183 14.39 -10.40 -3.30
C ASP A 183 13.57 -10.75 -4.56
N LYS A 184 13.26 -9.75 -5.38
CA LYS A 184 12.64 -9.91 -6.71
C LYS A 184 13.61 -9.67 -7.86
N SER A 185 14.92 -9.72 -7.60
CA SER A 185 15.95 -9.62 -8.62
C SER A 185 16.79 -10.90 -8.63
N HIS A 186 17.10 -11.40 -9.82
CA HIS A 186 18.05 -12.49 -9.99
C HIS A 186 19.09 -12.08 -11.02
N ASN A 187 20.25 -11.68 -10.52
CA ASN A 187 21.33 -11.10 -11.33
C ASN A 187 22.70 -11.74 -10.98
N LYS A 188 22.66 -12.94 -10.39
CA LYS A 188 23.82 -13.76 -10.06
C LYS A 188 23.78 -15.02 -10.91
N VAL A 189 24.94 -15.41 -11.43
CA VAL A 189 25.09 -16.70 -12.10
C VAL A 189 24.86 -17.80 -11.08
N THR A 190 23.75 -18.50 -11.20
CA THR A 190 23.45 -19.69 -10.39
C THR A 190 23.06 -20.84 -11.32
N ASN A 191 23.29 -22.07 -10.85
CA ASN A 191 22.90 -23.28 -11.60
C ASN A 191 21.42 -23.66 -11.37
N MET A 192 20.64 -22.82 -10.69
CA MET A 192 19.24 -23.08 -10.34
C MET A 192 18.32 -22.12 -11.10
N GLY A 193 17.23 -22.65 -11.67
CA GLY A 193 16.15 -21.83 -12.23
C GLY A 193 15.20 -21.35 -11.14
N PHE A 194 14.66 -20.15 -11.30
CA PHE A 194 13.70 -19.54 -10.37
C PHE A 194 12.45 -19.08 -11.12
N VAL A 195 11.29 -19.18 -10.47
CA VAL A 195 10.03 -18.57 -10.92
C VAL A 195 9.71 -17.44 -9.94
N ILE A 196 9.67 -16.19 -10.41
CA ILE A 196 9.45 -15.00 -9.59
C ILE A 196 8.09 -14.39 -9.95
N PRO A 197 7.09 -14.40 -9.04
CA PRO A 197 5.80 -13.79 -9.30
C PRO A 197 5.84 -12.26 -9.16
N PHE A 198 5.39 -11.56 -10.20
CA PHE A 198 5.25 -10.10 -10.23
C PHE A 198 3.80 -9.62 -10.19
N ALA A 199 2.85 -10.48 -10.56
CA ALA A 199 1.42 -10.22 -10.40
C ALA A 199 1.02 -10.32 -8.91
N GLN A 200 -0.10 -9.70 -8.53
CA GLN A 200 -0.61 -9.84 -7.15
C GLN A 200 -0.89 -11.31 -6.86
N GLU A 201 -0.72 -11.77 -5.60
CA GLU A 201 -0.92 -13.19 -5.24
C GLU A 201 -2.26 -13.71 -5.77
N ASP A 202 -3.32 -12.93 -5.64
CA ASP A 202 -4.65 -13.26 -6.16
C ASP A 202 -4.68 -13.47 -7.67
N GLU A 203 -3.92 -12.70 -8.46
CA GLU A 203 -3.83 -12.87 -9.92
C GLU A 203 -3.03 -14.11 -10.30
N VAL A 204 -1.95 -14.40 -9.56
CA VAL A 204 -1.14 -15.61 -9.76
C VAL A 204 -1.94 -16.86 -9.38
N VAL A 205 -2.62 -16.83 -8.23
CA VAL A 205 -3.48 -17.92 -7.77
C VAL A 205 -4.66 -18.09 -8.74
N THR A 206 -5.28 -17.00 -9.20
CA THR A 206 -6.34 -17.10 -10.24
C THR A 206 -5.82 -17.75 -11.52
N PHE A 207 -4.59 -17.44 -11.93
CA PHE A 207 -4.00 -18.02 -13.12
C PHE A 207 -3.67 -19.51 -12.95
N ILE A 208 -3.17 -19.92 -11.77
CA ILE A 208 -2.82 -21.31 -11.46
C ILE A 208 -4.08 -22.15 -11.23
N ASP A 209 -5.00 -21.67 -10.40
CA ASP A 209 -6.20 -22.39 -9.95
C ASP A 209 -7.40 -22.18 -10.88
N GLY A 210 -7.28 -21.32 -11.89
CA GLY A 210 -8.32 -21.04 -12.89
C GLY A 210 -9.52 -20.23 -12.37
N CYS A 211 -9.51 -19.84 -11.09
CA CYS A 211 -10.57 -19.04 -10.47
C CYS A 211 -10.03 -18.15 -9.34
N ASN A 212 -10.59 -16.96 -9.18
CA ASN A 212 -10.16 -16.03 -8.15
C ASN A 212 -10.63 -16.49 -6.75
N PRO A 213 -9.73 -16.62 -5.76
CA PRO A 213 -10.10 -17.08 -4.41
C PRO A 213 -11.18 -16.24 -3.73
N ASN A 214 -11.22 -14.92 -4.00
CA ASN A 214 -12.23 -14.03 -3.44
C ASN A 214 -13.63 -14.36 -3.99
N ILE A 215 -13.75 -14.82 -5.25
CA ILE A 215 -15.02 -15.24 -5.84
C ILE A 215 -15.50 -16.55 -5.20
N ILE A 216 -14.59 -17.50 -4.98
CA ILE A 216 -14.89 -18.76 -4.30
C ILE A 216 -15.38 -18.49 -2.88
N ASN A 217 -14.64 -17.66 -2.12
CA ASN A 217 -15.00 -17.33 -0.76
C ASN A 217 -16.33 -16.55 -0.69
N PHE A 218 -16.56 -15.61 -1.61
CA PHE A 218 -17.84 -14.89 -1.71
C PHE A 218 -19.02 -15.85 -1.94
N ASN A 219 -18.91 -16.82 -2.84
CA ASN A 219 -19.98 -17.80 -3.08
C ASN A 219 -20.29 -18.65 -1.84
N ARG A 220 -19.24 -19.09 -1.14
CA ARG A 220 -19.38 -19.86 0.10
C ARG A 220 -20.08 -19.04 1.18
N THR A 221 -19.61 -17.82 1.44
CA THR A 221 -20.22 -16.91 2.42
C THR A 221 -21.67 -16.60 2.08
N LEU A 222 -21.98 -16.31 0.80
CA LEU A 222 -23.36 -16.05 0.37
C LEU A 222 -24.27 -17.27 0.62
N THR A 223 -23.77 -18.48 0.36
CA THR A 223 -24.52 -19.72 0.59
C THR A 223 -24.79 -19.92 2.10
N GLU A 224 -23.77 -19.72 2.93
CA GLU A 224 -23.91 -19.76 4.40
C GLU A 224 -24.94 -18.74 4.90
N GLU A 225 -24.88 -17.49 4.43
CA GLU A 225 -25.83 -16.43 4.79
C GLU A 225 -27.27 -16.78 4.41
N VAL A 226 -27.50 -17.42 3.25
CA VAL A 226 -28.84 -17.87 2.84
C VAL A 226 -29.37 -18.93 3.80
N PHE A 227 -28.55 -19.91 4.20
CA PHE A 227 -28.96 -20.92 5.17
C PHE A 227 -29.23 -20.30 6.54
N ASP A 228 -28.40 -19.38 7.01
CA ASP A 228 -28.59 -18.72 8.30
C ASP A 228 -29.88 -17.90 8.32
N ARG A 229 -30.20 -17.23 7.21
CA ARG A 229 -31.48 -16.50 7.05
C ARG A 229 -32.68 -17.45 7.03
N LEU A 230 -32.57 -18.60 6.36
CA LEU A 230 -33.61 -19.62 6.36
C LEU A 230 -33.82 -20.18 7.77
N ASN A 231 -32.74 -20.54 8.46
CA ASN A 231 -32.76 -21.03 9.84
C ASN A 231 -33.40 -20.03 10.79
N HIS A 232 -33.03 -18.76 10.66
CA HIS A 232 -33.62 -17.69 11.45
C HIS A 232 -35.12 -17.56 11.16
N TYR A 233 -35.53 -17.61 9.87
CA TYR A 233 -36.95 -17.51 9.51
C TYR A 233 -37.78 -18.66 10.09
N VAL A 234 -37.31 -19.90 9.96
CA VAL A 234 -37.97 -21.09 10.51
C VAL A 234 -38.05 -20.99 12.03
N SER A 235 -36.95 -20.61 12.68
CA SER A 235 -36.86 -20.53 14.14
C SER A 235 -37.75 -19.44 14.74
N SER A 236 -37.85 -18.29 14.07
CA SER A 236 -38.63 -17.15 14.56
C SER A 236 -40.12 -17.25 14.24
N ASN A 237 -40.52 -17.94 13.16
CA ASN A 237 -41.91 -17.94 12.69
C ASN A 237 -42.61 -19.30 12.80
N ILE A 238 -41.89 -20.41 12.61
CA ILE A 238 -42.49 -21.75 12.53
C ILE A 238 -42.43 -22.44 13.89
N PHE A 239 -41.26 -22.52 14.52
CA PHE A 239 -41.12 -23.25 15.79
C PHE A 239 -42.01 -22.73 16.93
N PRO A 240 -42.21 -21.40 17.11
CA PRO A 240 -43.14 -20.90 18.12
C PRO A 240 -44.59 -21.32 17.85
N ALA A 241 -44.98 -21.45 16.58
CA ALA A 241 -46.32 -21.90 16.20
C ALA A 241 -46.54 -23.40 16.44
N MET A 242 -45.47 -24.21 16.48
CA MET A 242 -45.55 -25.66 16.70
C MET A 242 -45.77 -26.05 18.17
N ASN A 243 -45.46 -25.16 19.12
CA ASN A 243 -45.57 -25.38 20.57
C ASN A 243 -45.00 -26.73 21.06
N ASN A 244 -43.91 -27.21 20.45
CA ASN A 244 -43.25 -28.47 20.79
C ASN A 244 -41.72 -28.29 20.69
N GLY A 245 -41.09 -28.01 21.83
CA GLY A 245 -39.64 -27.73 21.90
C GLY A 245 -38.74 -28.91 21.52
N ALA A 246 -39.17 -30.15 21.79
CA ALA A 246 -38.38 -31.33 21.40
C ALA A 246 -38.35 -31.50 19.88
N LEU A 247 -39.50 -31.28 19.22
CA LEU A 247 -39.60 -31.32 17.76
C LEU A 247 -38.83 -30.16 17.11
N ALA A 248 -38.90 -28.96 17.69
CA ALA A 248 -38.13 -27.80 17.22
C ALA A 248 -36.60 -28.06 17.27
N ASN A 249 -36.10 -28.60 18.39
CA ASN A 249 -34.68 -28.92 18.53
C ASN A 249 -34.23 -30.01 17.54
N HIS A 250 -35.04 -31.04 17.34
CA HIS A 250 -34.76 -32.07 16.33
C HIS A 250 -34.69 -31.45 14.92
N PHE A 251 -35.65 -30.59 14.58
CA PHE A 251 -35.70 -29.95 13.27
C PHE A 251 -34.52 -29.01 13.03
N SER A 252 -34.08 -28.24 14.03
CA SER A 252 -32.86 -27.43 13.96
C SER A 252 -31.61 -28.26 13.69
N SER A 253 -31.48 -29.41 14.37
CA SER A 253 -30.35 -30.32 14.15
C SER A 253 -30.32 -30.87 12.73
N GLU A 254 -31.47 -31.29 12.20
CA GLU A 254 -31.61 -31.80 10.84
C GLU A 254 -31.27 -30.73 9.78
N ILE A 255 -31.67 -29.47 10.00
CA ILE A 255 -31.34 -28.40 9.05
C ILE A 255 -29.83 -28.08 9.08
N GLU A 256 -29.19 -28.10 10.24
CA GLU A 256 -27.75 -27.87 10.33
C GLU A 256 -26.96 -29.00 9.66
N GLU A 257 -27.40 -30.25 9.81
CA GLU A 257 -26.83 -31.39 9.09
C GLU A 257 -27.01 -31.24 7.57
N LEU A 258 -28.21 -30.86 7.13
CA LEU A 258 -28.49 -30.60 5.72
C LEU A 258 -27.63 -29.46 5.15
N LYS A 259 -27.44 -28.37 5.91
CA LYS A 259 -26.56 -27.24 5.53
C LYS A 259 -25.15 -27.74 5.25
N ASN A 260 -24.58 -28.53 6.15
CA ASN A 260 -23.22 -29.07 6.00
C ASN A 260 -23.09 -29.97 4.77
N VAL A 261 -24.06 -30.85 4.53
CA VAL A 261 -24.07 -31.73 3.34
C VAL A 261 -24.14 -30.91 2.05
N LEU A 262 -25.01 -29.90 1.99
CA LEU A 262 -25.18 -29.07 0.80
C LEU A 262 -23.97 -28.16 0.53
N LEU A 263 -23.33 -27.63 1.56
CA LEU A 263 -22.08 -26.87 1.42
C LEU A 263 -20.96 -27.76 0.87
N GLN A 264 -20.82 -28.98 1.37
CA GLN A 264 -19.82 -29.92 0.87
C GLN A 264 -20.06 -30.33 -0.60
N ASP A 265 -21.32 -30.57 -0.98
CA ASP A 265 -21.70 -30.87 -2.36
C ASP A 265 -21.46 -29.67 -3.29
N HIS A 266 -21.80 -28.46 -2.83
CA HIS A 266 -21.51 -27.21 -3.53
C HIS A 266 -20.00 -27.06 -3.81
N ASP A 267 -19.16 -27.19 -2.78
CA ASP A 267 -17.72 -27.00 -2.89
C ASP A 267 -17.10 -28.03 -3.86
N THR A 268 -17.53 -29.29 -3.75
CA THR A 268 -17.08 -30.37 -4.65
C THR A 268 -17.47 -30.10 -6.12
N LYS A 269 -18.69 -29.61 -6.35
CA LYS A 269 -19.17 -29.26 -7.71
C LYS A 269 -18.46 -28.04 -8.27
N LEU A 270 -18.23 -27.02 -7.45
CA LEU A 270 -17.52 -25.82 -7.84
C LEU A 270 -16.07 -26.15 -8.22
N GLU A 271 -15.36 -26.90 -7.38
CA GLU A 271 -14.00 -27.38 -7.66
C GLU A 271 -13.95 -28.21 -8.95
N SER A 272 -14.87 -29.17 -9.10
CA SER A 272 -14.96 -29.98 -10.32
C SER A 272 -15.22 -29.14 -11.58
N TYR A 273 -16.06 -28.11 -11.47
CA TYR A 273 -16.33 -27.20 -12.59
C TYR A 273 -15.07 -26.40 -12.96
N ILE A 274 -14.39 -25.82 -11.97
CA ILE A 274 -13.17 -25.05 -12.17
C ILE A 274 -12.10 -25.92 -12.83
N VAL A 275 -11.86 -27.12 -12.30
CA VAL A 275 -10.83 -28.03 -12.82
C VAL A 275 -11.10 -28.41 -14.28
N ASN A 276 -12.35 -28.75 -14.61
CA ASN A 276 -12.72 -29.21 -15.93
C ASN A 276 -12.72 -28.11 -17.01
N ASN A 277 -12.86 -26.83 -16.63
CA ASN A 277 -13.03 -25.74 -17.59
C ASN A 277 -11.89 -24.71 -17.61
N HIS A 278 -11.09 -24.63 -16.54
CA HIS A 278 -10.17 -23.51 -16.33
C HIS A 278 -8.74 -23.90 -15.94
N THR A 279 -8.47 -25.13 -15.47
CA THR A 279 -7.10 -25.57 -15.15
C THR A 279 -6.58 -26.72 -16.03
N ASN A 280 -7.46 -27.55 -16.60
CA ASN A 280 -7.07 -28.57 -17.58
C ASN A 280 -6.93 -27.97 -19.00
N THR A 281 -5.78 -27.34 -19.28
CA THR A 281 -5.29 -27.05 -20.64
C THR A 281 -3.88 -27.58 -20.82
#